data_AF-A0A922E641-F1
#
_entry.id   AF-A0A922E641-F1
#
_cell.length_a   1.000
_cell.length_b   1.000
_cell.length_c   1.000
_cell.angle_alpha   90.00
_cell.angle_beta   90.00
_cell.angle_gamma   90.00
#
_symmetry.space_group_name_H-M   'P 1'
#
loop_
_entity.id
_entity.type
_entity.pdbx_description
1 polymer ?
#
loop_
_entity_poly.entity_id
_entity_poly.type
_entity_poly.pdbx_seq_one_letter_code
_entity_poly.pdbx_strand_id
1 'polypeptide(L)' 'MGIRIGGHIEKVNAKELSYSEFVLKYMEKNQPVVMMGLMDDWKARKDWVFDNGKPNLQFFSTHFGNSRVQVLPIVHS' A
#
# COMPACT_ATOMS: atom_id res chain seq x y z
N MET A 1 34.19 0.31 6.60
CA MET A 1 33.57 0.16 5.26
C MET A 1 32.06 0.16 5.47
N GLY A 2 31.38 1.26 5.16
CA GLY A 2 29.95 1.42 5.46
C GLY A 2 29.08 0.64 4.48
N ILE A 3 28.17 -0.19 4.99
CA ILE A 3 27.19 -0.91 4.16
C ILE A 3 26.22 0.13 3.59
N ARG A 4 26.21 0.30 2.26
CA ARG A 4 25.21 1.10 1.57
C ARG A 4 23.96 0.25 1.39
N ILE A 5 23.02 0.33 2.33
CA ILE A 5 21.68 -0.24 2.12
C ILE A 5 20.94 0.67 1.15
N GLY A 6 21.03 0.35 -0.13
CA GLY A 6 20.36 1.06 -1.22
C GLY A 6 19.63 0.08 -2.11
N GLY A 7 18.66 -0.65 -1.56
CA GLY A 7 17.76 -1.46 -2.39
C GLY A 7 16.87 -0.53 -3.23
N HIS A 8 17.00 -0.61 -4.55
CA HIS A 8 16.03 -0.01 -5.46
C HIS A 8 14.92 -1.04 -5.71
N ILE A 9 13.69 -0.71 -5.31
CA ILE A 9 12.50 -1.50 -5.67
C ILE A 9 11.83 -0.80 -6.83
N GLU A 10 11.64 -1.53 -7.93
CA GLU A 10 11.00 -1.01 -9.12
C GLU A 10 9.54 -0.61 -8.83
N LYS A 11 9.10 0.49 -9.45
CA LYS A 11 7.71 0.96 -9.43
C LYS A 11 7.14 0.86 -10.83
N VAL A 12 6.03 0.17 -11.00
CA VAL A 12 5.40 -0.05 -12.31
C VAL A 12 3.93 0.38 -12.29
N ASN A 13 3.44 0.90 -13.41
CA ASN A 13 2.01 1.11 -13.61
C ASN A 13 1.36 -0.22 -13.96
N ALA A 14 0.51 -0.74 -13.09
CA ALA A 14 -0.11 -2.04 -13.30
C ALA A 14 -1.16 -2.05 -14.42
N LYS A 15 -1.65 -0.87 -14.85
CA LYS A 15 -2.51 -0.74 -16.03
C LYS A 15 -1.77 -1.05 -17.34
N GLU A 16 -0.44 -1.03 -17.33
CA GLU A 16 0.44 -1.28 -18.48
C GLU A 16 1.14 -2.66 -18.39
N LEU A 17 0.82 -3.47 -17.37
CA LEU A 17 1.45 -4.76 -17.12
C LEU A 17 0.40 -5.88 -17.16
N SER A 18 0.58 -6.85 -18.06
CA SER A 18 -0.28 -8.04 -18.05
C SER A 18 0.06 -8.97 -16.89
N TYR A 19 -0.91 -9.79 -16.46
CA TYR A 19 -0.69 -10.76 -15.39
C TYR A 19 0.44 -11.76 -15.72
N SER A 20 0.49 -12.27 -16.94
CA SER A 20 1.54 -13.20 -17.37
C SER A 20 2.93 -12.57 -17.30
N GLU A 21 3.06 -11.31 -17.72
CA GLU A 21 4.33 -10.59 -17.58
C GLU A 21 4.70 -10.36 -16.11
N PHE A 22 3.74 -10.04 -15.25
CA PHE A 22 3.97 -9.92 -13.82
C PHE A 22 4.53 -11.22 -13.21
N VAL A 23 3.94 -12.36 -13.58
CA VAL A 23 4.38 -13.69 -13.10
C VAL A 23 5.83 -13.96 -13.51
N LEU A 24 6.13 -13.86 -14.81
CA LEU A 24 7.46 -14.17 -15.36
C LEU A 24 8.55 -13.18 -14.89
N LYS A 25 8.20 -11.88 -14.77
CA LYS A 25 9.18 -10.83 -14.41
C LYS A 25 9.44 -10.79 -12.90
N TYR A 26 8.41 -10.97 -12.07
CA TYR A 26 8.50 -10.72 -10.62
C TYR A 26 8.21 -11.95 -9.76
N MET A 27 7.06 -12.61 -9.97
CA MET A 27 6.60 -13.67 -9.07
C MET A 27 7.50 -14.90 -9.08
N GLU A 28 7.83 -15.43 -10.26
CA GLU A 28 8.70 -16.61 -10.40
C GLU A 28 10.10 -16.39 -9.82
N LYS A 29 10.57 -15.15 -9.88
CA LYS A 29 11.90 -14.75 -9.38
C LYS A 29 11.86 -14.34 -7.90
N ASN A 30 10.68 -14.32 -7.29
CA ASN A 30 10.45 -13.81 -5.93
C ASN A 30 11.01 -12.38 -5.75
N GLN A 31 10.89 -11.54 -6.78
CA GLN A 31 11.44 -10.19 -6.82
C GLN A 31 10.38 -9.18 -6.35
N PRO A 32 10.68 -8.34 -5.34
CA PRO A 32 9.74 -7.30 -4.88
C PRO A 32 9.55 -6.22 -5.95
N VAL A 33 8.31 -5.74 -6.08
CA VAL A 33 7.89 -4.66 -6.98
C VAL A 33 6.76 -3.86 -6.34
N VAL A 34 6.71 -2.55 -6.60
CA VAL A 34 5.60 -1.67 -6.20
C VAL A 34 4.68 -1.46 -7.39
N MET A 35 3.41 -1.86 -7.25
CA MET A 35 2.39 -1.68 -8.29
C MET A 35 1.57 -0.41 -8.04
N MET A 36 1.49 0.44 -9.05
CA MET A 36 0.72 1.68 -9.06
C MET A 36 -0.54 1.51 -9.92
N GLY A 37 -1.58 2.32 -9.67
CA GLY A 37 -2.75 2.43 -10.55
C GLY A 37 -3.83 1.35 -10.41
N LEU A 38 -3.65 0.36 -9.53
CA LEU A 38 -4.66 -0.71 -9.29
C LEU A 38 -5.83 -0.26 -8.42
N MET A 39 -5.60 0.71 -7.53
CA MET A 39 -6.52 1.06 -6.45
C MET A 39 -7.21 2.42 -6.65
N ASP A 40 -7.02 3.05 -7.81
CA ASP A 40 -7.48 4.43 -8.08
C ASP A 40 -9.00 4.57 -7.88
N ASP A 41 -9.75 3.55 -8.29
CA ASP A 41 -11.23 3.53 -8.25
C ASP A 41 -11.80 2.88 -6.97
N TRP A 42 -10.94 2.46 -6.04
CA TRP A 42 -11.41 1.82 -4.82
C TRP A 42 -12.26 2.78 -3.99
N LYS A 43 -13.37 2.29 -3.44
CA LYS A 43 -14.22 3.09 -2.55
C LYS A 43 -13.46 3.67 -1.36
N ALA A 44 -12.48 2.91 -0.84
CA ALA A 44 -11.56 3.36 0.20
C ALA A 44 -10.84 4.67 -0.18
N ARG A 45 -10.49 4.90 -1.45
CA ARG A 45 -9.86 6.15 -1.89
C ARG A 45 -10.77 7.36 -1.73
N LYS A 46 -12.10 7.16 -1.80
CA LYS A 46 -13.12 8.21 -1.66
C LYS A 46 -13.60 8.37 -0.22
N ASP A 47 -13.84 7.26 0.45
CA ASP A 47 -14.41 7.25 1.81
C ASP A 47 -13.35 7.57 2.86
N TRP A 48 -12.12 7.05 2.71
CA TRP A 48 -11.09 7.05 3.77
C TRP A 48 -10.06 8.17 3.63
N VAL A 49 -10.02 8.88 2.49
CA VAL A 49 -9.02 9.90 2.18
C VAL A 49 -9.70 11.10 1.55
N PHE A 50 -9.34 12.30 1.99
CA PHE A 50 -9.79 13.55 1.36
C PHE A 50 -9.00 13.84 0.07
N ASP A 51 -9.49 14.76 -0.75
CA ASP A 51 -8.82 15.19 -1.99
C ASP A 51 -7.41 15.75 -1.75
N ASN A 52 -7.14 16.26 -0.54
CA ASN A 52 -5.81 16.72 -0.12
C ASN A 52 -4.85 15.58 0.29
N GLY A 53 -5.27 14.33 0.14
CA GLY A 53 -4.47 13.14 0.47
C GLY A 53 -4.40 12.79 1.96
N LYS A 54 -5.04 13.57 2.85
CA LYS A 54 -5.10 13.27 4.28
C LYS A 54 -6.21 12.27 4.61
N PRO A 55 -6.05 11.44 5.64
CA PRO A 55 -7.07 10.49 6.04
C PRO A 55 -8.34 11.19 6.53
N ASN A 56 -9.50 10.65 6.15
CA ASN A 56 -10.82 11.07 6.62
C ASN A 56 -11.17 10.37 7.93
N LEU A 57 -10.59 10.84 9.04
CA LEU A 57 -10.79 10.24 10.36
C LEU A 57 -12.26 10.27 10.82
N GLN A 58 -13.04 11.25 10.36
CA GLN A 58 -14.47 11.33 10.68
C GLN A 58 -15.24 10.14 10.11
N PHE A 59 -14.94 9.71 8.88
CA PHE A 59 -15.57 8.53 8.29
C PHE A 59 -15.33 7.29 9.16
N PHE A 60 -14.10 7.09 9.62
CA PHE A 60 -13.76 5.97 10.49
C PHE A 60 -14.48 6.05 11.84
N SER A 61 -14.48 7.21 12.49
CA SER A 61 -15.18 7.38 13.77
C SER A 61 -16.68 7.13 13.66
N THR A 62 -17.31 7.57 12.57
CA THR A 62 -18.75 7.42 12.37
C THR A 62 -19.15 5.97 12.08
N HIS A 63 -18.39 5.25 11.25
CA HIS A 63 -18.76 3.90 10.80
C HIS A 63 -18.16 2.77 11.65
N PHE A 64 -17.02 3.03 12.31
CA PHE A 64 -16.23 2.03 13.03
C PHE A 64 -15.84 2.47 14.46
N GLY A 65 -16.41 3.55 14.99
CA GLY A 65 -16.01 4.09 16.30
C GLY A 65 -16.17 3.13 17.48
N ASN A 66 -17.08 2.17 17.38
CA ASN A 66 -17.30 1.11 18.38
C ASN A 66 -16.64 -0.23 18.02
N SER A 67 -15.92 -0.30 16.89
CA SER A 67 -15.24 -1.50 16.46
C SER A 67 -14.02 -1.77 17.36
N ARG A 68 -13.87 -3.02 17.81
CA ARG A 68 -12.66 -3.46 18.51
C ARG A 68 -11.57 -3.77 17.50
N VAL A 69 -10.41 -3.14 17.65
CA VAL A 69 -9.26 -3.33 16.75
C VAL A 69 -8.02 -3.72 17.54
N GLN A 70 -7.11 -4.46 16.90
CA GLN A 70 -5.80 -4.75 17.46
C GLN A 70 -4.91 -3.51 17.37
N VAL A 71 -4.26 -3.15 18.47
CA VAL A 71 -3.22 -2.12 18.50
C VAL A 71 -1.93 -2.77 18.95
N LEU A 72 -0.83 -2.46 18.25
CA LEU A 72 0.51 -2.86 18.68
C LEU A 72 1.07 -1.72 19.54
N PRO A 73 1.27 -1.93 20.85
CA PRO A 73 1.92 -0.92 21.68
C PRO A 73 3.40 -0.83 21.29
N ILE A 74 3.92 0.39 21.21
CA ILE A 74 5.37 0.61 21.11
C ILE A 74 5.94 0.33 22.50
N VAL A 75 6.57 -0.83 22.66
CA VAL A 75 7.35 -1.16 23.87
C VAL A 75 8.73 -0.55 23.65
N HIS A 76 9.07 0.49 24.42
CA HIS A 76 10.46 0.95 24.46
C HIS A 76 11.25 -0.09 25.27
N SER A 77 12.16 -0.78 24.60
CA SER A 77 13.17 -1.68 25.21
C SER A 77 14.42 -0.91 25.59
#